data_AF-A0A323VDZ7-F1
#
_entry.id   AF-A0A323VDZ7-F1
#
_cell.length_a   1.000
_cell.length_b   1.000
_cell.length_c   1.000
_cell.angle_alpha   90.00
_cell.angle_beta   90.00
_cell.angle_gamma   90.00
#
_symmetry.space_group_name_H-M   'P 1'
#
loop_
_entity.id
_entity.type
_entity.pdbx_description
1 polymer ?
#
loop_
_entity_poly.entity_id
_entity_poly.type
_entity_poly.pdbx_seq_one_letter_code
_entity_poly.pdbx_strand_id
1 'polypeptide(L)'
;MRVQARLKAVCGAALLMTGLGLAVAPPAMAGCNYEAIVYTVGGSGQAGNSLRSYEVSYAASTIVTEAARAGSSRQVRVENIDYPAVPWTRYVRVSRNWSALEDSEQQGVKALIGRLGAVFAPGGCIPPIILLGYSQGADVVARAVNQVPREWQDFIYVGQMGNPSFMPGRSQDYGTFERILWGVRPSFGLTQYPLTARVTPRSVDACLDNDPICNYDPFDLPGLANGRSAHYNYINSGYAGYVGRTLWQLSRHR
;
A
#
# COMPACT_ATOMS: atom_id res chain seq x y z
N MET A 1 -1.97 61.70 21.99
CA MET A 1 -0.69 61.96 21.29
C MET A 1 -0.78 61.38 19.89
N ARG A 2 -0.73 62.22 18.85
CA ARG A 2 -0.80 61.82 17.43
C ARG A 2 0.61 61.84 16.86
N VAL A 3 1.11 60.69 16.41
CA VAL A 3 2.41 60.59 15.72
C VAL A 3 2.13 60.53 14.22
N GLN A 4 2.50 61.60 13.51
CA GLN A 4 2.48 61.67 12.04
C GLN A 4 3.75 61.00 11.48
N ALA A 5 3.61 59.86 10.82
CA ALA A 5 4.68 59.23 10.07
C ALA A 5 4.67 59.73 8.62
N ARG A 6 5.81 60.28 8.18
CA ARG A 6 6.02 60.84 6.84
C ARG A 6 6.28 59.71 5.83
N LEU A 7 5.38 59.54 4.84
CA LEU A 7 5.69 58.78 3.63
C LEU A 7 6.65 59.59 2.74
N LYS A 8 7.83 59.04 2.44
CA LYS A 8 8.68 59.51 1.35
C LYS A 8 8.38 58.66 0.12
N ALA A 9 7.78 59.29 -0.89
CA ALA A 9 7.64 58.72 -2.21
C ALA A 9 9.02 58.65 -2.88
N VAL A 10 9.47 57.43 -3.20
CA VAL A 10 10.64 57.20 -4.03
C VAL A 10 10.13 56.87 -5.43
N CYS A 11 10.23 57.82 -6.35
CA CYS A 11 10.07 57.59 -7.78
C CYS A 11 11.25 56.74 -8.28
N GLY A 12 11.05 55.42 -8.33
CA GLY A 12 11.95 54.50 -9.02
C GLY A 12 11.62 54.49 -10.51
N ALA A 13 12.61 54.82 -11.35
CA ALA A 13 12.53 54.78 -12.79
C ALA A 13 12.18 53.36 -13.29
N ALA A 14 11.09 53.26 -14.06
CA ALA A 14 10.71 52.03 -14.74
C ALA A 14 11.65 51.80 -15.93
N LEU A 15 12.61 50.90 -15.75
CA LEU A 15 13.45 50.39 -16.84
C LEU A 15 12.62 49.36 -17.63
N LEU A 16 12.10 49.75 -18.79
CA LEU A 16 11.45 48.86 -19.76
C LEU A 16 12.50 47.96 -20.41
N MET A 17 12.78 46.82 -19.77
CA MET A 17 13.52 45.70 -20.37
C MET A 17 12.57 44.97 -21.33
N THR A 18 12.52 45.39 -22.59
CA THR A 18 11.98 44.60 -23.70
C THR A 18 12.90 43.41 -23.95
N GLY A 19 12.79 42.39 -23.10
CA GLY A 19 13.42 41.09 -23.33
C GLY A 19 12.65 40.37 -24.43
N LEU A 20 13.33 40.05 -25.53
CA LEU A 20 12.89 39.00 -26.43
C LEU A 20 12.76 37.71 -25.62
N GLY A 21 11.53 37.39 -25.22
CA GLY A 21 11.21 36.12 -24.59
C GLY A 21 11.41 35.02 -25.62
N LEU A 22 12.60 34.40 -25.61
CA LEU A 22 12.76 33.07 -26.19
C LEU A 22 11.70 32.20 -25.53
N ALA A 23 10.69 31.82 -26.31
CA ALA A 23 9.71 30.83 -25.89
C ALA A 23 10.47 29.53 -25.68
N VAL A 24 10.99 29.33 -24.47
CA VAL A 24 11.49 28.04 -24.02
C VAL A 24 10.26 27.16 -24.01
N ALA A 25 10.13 26.33 -25.05
CA ALA A 25 9.11 25.30 -25.07
C ALA A 25 9.22 24.55 -23.73
N PRO A 26 8.12 24.42 -22.97
CA PRO A 26 8.16 23.68 -21.72
C PRO A 26 8.77 22.31 -22.04
N PRO A 27 9.73 21.83 -21.24
CA PRO A 27 10.35 20.54 -21.49
C PRO A 27 9.21 19.53 -21.65
N ALA A 28 9.15 18.87 -22.80
CA ALA A 28 8.19 17.80 -23.03
C ALA A 28 8.33 16.87 -21.84
N MET A 29 7.27 16.74 -21.03
CA MET A 29 7.33 15.89 -19.85
C MET A 29 7.73 14.51 -20.34
N ALA A 30 8.94 14.08 -19.98
CA ALA A 30 9.43 12.76 -20.33
C ALA A 30 8.38 11.77 -19.83
N GLY A 31 7.73 11.06 -20.76
CA GLY A 31 6.66 10.14 -20.42
C GLY A 31 7.14 9.16 -19.35
N CYS A 32 6.27 8.77 -18.43
CA CYS A 32 6.59 7.73 -17.45
C CYS A 32 7.08 6.48 -18.20
N ASN A 33 8.34 6.09 -17.97
CA ASN A 33 8.92 4.86 -18.54
C ASN A 33 8.17 3.60 -18.10
N TYR A 34 7.38 3.71 -17.02
CA TYR A 34 6.61 2.63 -16.45
C TYR A 34 5.11 2.87 -16.62
N GLU A 35 4.40 1.78 -16.85
CA GLU A 35 2.94 1.73 -16.82
C GLU A 35 2.43 1.80 -15.38
N ALA A 36 3.08 1.06 -14.48
CA ALA A 36 2.83 1.05 -13.05
C ALA A 36 4.07 0.57 -12.29
N ILE A 37 4.16 0.94 -11.00
CA ILE A 37 5.12 0.38 -10.05
C ILE A 37 4.33 -0.44 -9.02
N VAL A 38 4.69 -1.71 -8.85
CA VAL A 38 4.06 -2.63 -7.90
C VAL A 38 5.04 -2.90 -6.77
N TYR A 39 4.66 -2.57 -5.54
CA TYR A 39 5.39 -2.97 -4.34
C TYR A 39 4.71 -4.14 -3.65
N THR A 40 5.44 -5.23 -3.44
CA THR A 40 4.98 -6.40 -2.67
C THR A 40 5.52 -6.33 -1.26
N VAL A 41 4.66 -6.54 -0.27
CA VAL A 41 4.99 -6.57 1.15
C VAL A 41 4.52 -7.91 1.71
N GLY A 42 5.50 -8.80 1.92
CA GLY A 42 5.25 -10.16 2.41
C GLY A 42 4.70 -10.18 3.83
N GLY A 43 4.14 -11.33 4.22
CA GLY A 43 3.65 -11.62 5.55
C GLY A 43 4.72 -12.14 6.50
N SER A 44 4.30 -12.49 7.71
CA SER A 44 5.18 -13.05 8.75
C SER A 44 5.93 -14.30 8.27
N GLY A 45 7.25 -14.31 8.48
CA GLY A 45 8.17 -15.37 8.06
C GLY A 45 8.61 -15.28 6.59
N GLN A 46 8.19 -14.27 5.84
CA GLN A 46 8.49 -14.09 4.42
C GLN A 46 9.60 -13.04 4.15
N ALA A 47 10.44 -12.72 5.14
CA ALA A 47 11.51 -11.72 5.03
C ALA A 47 12.53 -12.04 3.91
N GLY A 48 13.01 -10.99 3.22
CA GLY A 48 14.21 -11.03 2.36
C GLY A 48 14.19 -11.96 1.15
N ASN A 49 13.07 -12.62 0.83
CA ASN A 49 13.01 -13.58 -0.26
C ASN A 49 11.72 -13.44 -1.06
N SER A 50 11.82 -12.90 -2.27
CA SER A 50 10.69 -12.76 -3.22
C SER A 50 10.03 -14.09 -3.56
N LEU A 51 10.75 -15.21 -3.41
CA LEU A 51 10.22 -16.57 -3.60
C LEU A 51 9.39 -17.07 -2.41
N ARG A 52 9.40 -16.38 -1.24
CA ARG A 52 8.61 -16.78 -0.06
C ARG A 52 7.34 -15.97 0.14
N SER A 53 7.22 -14.81 -0.49
CA SER A 53 6.01 -13.97 -0.46
C SER A 53 4.98 -14.41 -1.51
N TYR A 54 4.62 -15.70 -1.51
CA TYR A 54 3.90 -16.33 -2.61
C TYR A 54 2.63 -15.58 -3.00
N GLU A 55 1.83 -15.15 -2.04
CA GLU A 55 0.52 -14.54 -2.24
C GLU A 55 0.63 -13.20 -2.99
N VAL A 56 1.49 -12.29 -2.50
CA VAL A 56 1.71 -10.99 -3.13
C VAL A 56 2.52 -11.09 -4.42
N SER A 57 3.47 -12.04 -4.51
CA SER A 57 4.20 -12.32 -5.75
C SER A 57 3.27 -12.84 -6.86
N TYR A 58 2.29 -13.68 -6.51
CA TYR A 58 1.28 -14.18 -7.44
C TYR A 58 0.29 -13.08 -7.88
N ALA A 59 -0.13 -12.22 -6.96
CA ALA A 59 -0.95 -11.06 -7.31
C ALA A 59 -0.18 -10.09 -8.24
N ALA A 60 1.11 -9.85 -7.98
CA ALA A 60 1.97 -9.03 -8.82
C ALA A 60 2.19 -9.63 -10.22
N SER A 61 2.44 -10.94 -10.31
CA SER A 61 2.59 -11.61 -11.61
C SER A 61 1.30 -11.57 -12.43
N THR A 62 0.15 -11.60 -11.76
CA THR A 62 -1.15 -11.40 -12.39
C THR A 62 -1.26 -9.99 -12.99
N ILE A 63 -0.86 -8.94 -12.26
CA ILE A 63 -0.83 -7.56 -12.79
C ILE A 63 0.05 -7.47 -14.05
N VAL A 64 1.27 -8.03 -14.00
CA VAL A 64 2.18 -8.04 -15.16
C VAL A 64 1.55 -8.75 -16.36
N THR A 65 0.88 -9.88 -16.13
CA THR A 65 0.18 -10.64 -17.18
C THR A 65 -0.95 -9.83 -17.80
N GLU A 66 -1.76 -9.16 -16.98
CA GLU A 66 -2.86 -8.33 -17.47
C GLU A 66 -2.37 -7.08 -18.22
N ALA A 67 -1.25 -6.49 -17.81
CA ALA A 67 -0.62 -5.39 -18.53
C ALA A 67 -0.12 -5.82 -19.93
N ALA A 68 0.49 -7.01 -20.01
CA ALA A 68 0.91 -7.58 -21.29
C ALA A 68 -0.29 -7.88 -22.20
N ARG A 69 -1.37 -8.47 -21.66
CA ARG A 69 -2.63 -8.73 -22.39
C ARG A 69 -3.28 -7.45 -22.91
N ALA A 70 -3.15 -6.35 -22.18
CA ALA A 70 -3.65 -5.05 -22.59
C ALA A 70 -2.83 -4.38 -23.72
N GLY A 71 -1.73 -5.01 -24.17
CA GLY A 71 -0.86 -4.46 -25.22
C GLY A 71 -0.02 -3.27 -24.76
N SER A 72 0.22 -3.12 -23.45
CA SER A 72 1.07 -2.03 -22.95
C SER A 72 2.50 -2.16 -23.51
N SER A 73 3.00 -1.11 -24.17
CA SER A 73 4.41 -0.99 -24.54
C SER A 73 5.30 -0.55 -23.37
N ARG A 74 4.69 -0.07 -22.28
CA ARG A 74 5.38 0.35 -21.06
C ARG A 74 5.51 -0.81 -20.08
N GLN A 75 6.60 -0.82 -19.32
CA GLN A 75 6.90 -1.88 -18.36
C GLN A 75 6.13 -1.71 -17.05
N VAL A 76 5.70 -2.83 -16.45
CA VAL A 76 5.28 -2.88 -15.04
C VAL A 76 6.50 -3.27 -14.21
N ARG A 77 6.93 -2.37 -13.32
CA ARG A 77 8.05 -2.64 -12.41
C ARG A 77 7.53 -3.26 -11.13
N VAL A 78 8.12 -4.38 -10.70
CA VAL A 78 7.74 -5.07 -9.45
C VAL A 78 8.92 -5.06 -8.49
N GLU A 79 8.69 -4.62 -7.25
CA GLU A 79 9.68 -4.54 -6.19
C GLU A 79 9.16 -5.16 -4.90
N ASN A 80 10.01 -5.92 -4.22
CA ASN A 80 9.70 -6.41 -2.88
C ASN A 80 10.23 -5.45 -1.81
N ILE A 81 9.42 -5.18 -0.79
CA ILE A 81 9.86 -4.45 0.40
C ILE A 81 10.55 -5.43 1.33
N ASP A 82 11.85 -5.23 1.51
CA ASP A 82 12.64 -5.99 2.48
C ASP A 82 12.45 -5.42 3.88
N TYR A 83 12.05 -6.29 4.81
CA TYR A 83 11.83 -5.95 6.20
C TYR A 83 11.85 -7.24 7.05
N PRO A 84 11.96 -7.14 8.39
CA PRO A 84 12.18 -8.32 9.24
C PRO A 84 11.10 -9.41 9.15
N ALA A 85 9.87 -9.04 8.78
CA ALA A 85 8.72 -9.93 8.63
C ALA A 85 8.67 -11.02 9.72
N VAL A 86 8.65 -10.63 11.00
CA VAL A 86 8.86 -11.56 12.12
C VAL A 86 7.84 -12.71 12.07
N PRO A 87 8.25 -14.00 12.17
CA PRO A 87 7.34 -15.14 12.13
C PRO A 87 6.28 -15.11 13.24
N TRP A 88 5.06 -15.54 12.91
CA TRP A 88 3.92 -15.54 13.84
C TRP A 88 4.14 -16.33 15.13
N THR A 89 4.91 -17.42 15.04
CA THR A 89 5.26 -18.25 16.19
C THR A 89 6.01 -17.47 17.27
N ARG A 90 6.74 -16.40 16.91
CA ARG A 90 7.49 -15.58 17.85
C ARG A 90 6.63 -14.62 18.67
N TYR A 91 5.45 -14.22 18.18
CA TYR A 91 4.58 -13.27 18.89
C TYR A 91 3.26 -13.89 19.38
N VAL A 92 2.75 -14.97 18.77
CA VAL A 92 1.51 -15.63 19.23
C VAL A 92 1.78 -16.72 20.27
N ARG A 93 2.78 -17.60 20.03
CA ARG A 93 2.97 -18.82 20.84
C ARG A 93 3.85 -18.66 22.08
N VAL A 94 4.91 -17.86 22.00
CA VAL A 94 5.99 -17.91 23.01
C VAL A 94 5.83 -16.87 24.12
N SER A 95 5.12 -15.76 23.88
CA SER A 95 5.14 -14.64 24.83
C SER A 95 4.01 -13.62 24.72
N ARG A 96 3.06 -13.76 23.77
CA ARG A 96 2.15 -12.65 23.38
C ARG A 96 2.90 -11.33 23.19
N ASN A 97 4.16 -11.40 22.75
CA ASN A 97 5.02 -10.25 22.65
C ASN A 97 4.73 -9.50 21.35
N TRP A 98 3.61 -8.78 21.34
CA TRP A 98 3.19 -7.93 20.24
C TRP A 98 4.21 -6.84 19.91
N SER A 99 5.12 -6.49 20.83
CA SER A 99 6.18 -5.50 20.54
C SER A 99 7.11 -5.93 19.40
N ALA A 100 7.48 -7.21 19.31
CA ALA A 100 8.31 -7.71 18.21
C ALA A 100 7.58 -7.65 16.86
N LEU A 101 6.25 -7.84 16.85
CA LEU A 101 5.42 -7.63 15.67
C LEU A 101 5.40 -6.15 15.28
N GLU A 102 5.12 -5.27 16.25
CA GLU A 102 5.09 -3.81 16.04
C GLU A 102 6.41 -3.27 15.51
N ASP A 103 7.55 -3.68 16.08
CA ASP A 103 8.88 -3.26 15.64
C ASP A 103 9.20 -3.74 14.22
N SER A 104 8.77 -4.96 13.88
CA SER A 104 8.87 -5.50 12.52
C SER A 104 8.06 -4.65 11.54
N GLU A 105 6.80 -4.39 11.87
CA GLU A 105 5.91 -3.59 11.04
C GLU A 105 6.40 -2.15 10.87
N GLN A 106 6.88 -1.51 11.94
CA GLN A 106 7.45 -0.16 11.86
C GLN A 106 8.66 -0.09 10.91
N GLN A 107 9.52 -1.10 10.92
CA GLN A 107 10.63 -1.20 9.97
C GLN A 107 10.13 -1.37 8.53
N GLY A 108 9.10 -2.21 8.32
CA GLY A 108 8.45 -2.37 7.01
C GLY A 108 7.82 -1.07 6.51
N VAL A 109 7.14 -0.33 7.39
CA VAL A 109 6.54 0.98 7.09
C VAL A 109 7.62 1.97 6.66
N LYS A 110 8.71 2.07 7.43
CA LYS A 110 9.84 2.94 7.11
C LYS A 110 10.46 2.59 5.75
N ALA A 111 10.66 1.31 5.48
CA ALA A 111 11.21 0.84 4.20
C ALA A 111 10.29 1.18 3.02
N LEU A 112 8.99 0.93 3.14
CA LEU A 112 8.00 1.23 2.11
C LEU A 112 7.89 2.74 1.86
N ILE A 113 7.79 3.57 2.92
CA ILE A 113 7.76 5.04 2.78
C ILE A 113 9.04 5.54 2.08
N GLY A 114 10.21 4.99 2.41
CA GLY A 114 11.46 5.33 1.74
C GLY A 114 11.43 5.05 0.24
N ARG A 115 10.84 3.91 -0.17
CA ARG A 115 10.65 3.57 -1.60
C ARG A 115 9.65 4.50 -2.29
N LEU A 116 8.54 4.81 -1.63
CA LEU A 116 7.56 5.77 -2.14
C LEU A 116 8.19 7.14 -2.33
N GLY A 117 8.93 7.66 -1.35
CA GLY A 117 9.59 8.95 -1.45
C GLY A 117 10.57 9.07 -2.62
N ALA A 118 11.23 7.97 -3.01
CA ALA A 118 12.09 7.96 -4.19
C ALA A 118 11.30 8.11 -5.50
N VAL A 119 10.06 7.59 -5.57
CA VAL A 119 9.18 7.74 -6.75
C VAL A 119 8.64 9.17 -6.86
N PHE A 120 8.36 9.80 -5.72
CA PHE A 120 7.82 11.17 -5.65
C PHE A 120 8.90 12.27 -5.63
N ALA A 121 10.15 11.94 -5.96
CA ALA A 121 11.21 12.94 -6.06
C ALA A 121 10.90 13.99 -7.15
N PRO A 122 11.27 15.28 -6.95
CA PRO A 122 10.96 16.34 -7.90
C PRO A 122 11.45 16.07 -9.33
N GLY A 123 10.65 16.46 -10.33
CA GLY A 123 11.03 16.42 -11.75
C GLY A 123 10.76 15.09 -12.47
N GLY A 124 10.19 14.09 -11.80
CA GLY A 124 9.79 12.81 -12.40
C GLY A 124 8.31 12.75 -12.78
N CYS A 125 7.99 11.96 -13.81
CA CYS A 125 6.62 11.49 -14.05
C CYS A 125 6.28 10.40 -13.01
N ILE A 126 5.11 10.51 -12.37
CA ILE A 126 4.66 9.58 -11.31
C ILE A 126 3.61 8.62 -11.91
N PRO A 127 3.96 7.35 -12.16
CA PRO A 127 2.99 6.36 -12.63
C PRO A 127 2.05 5.93 -11.48
N PRO A 128 0.96 5.20 -11.77
CA PRO A 128 0.23 4.45 -10.76
C PRO A 128 1.15 3.58 -9.89
N ILE A 129 0.92 3.59 -8.58
CA ILE A 129 1.65 2.80 -7.59
C ILE A 129 0.67 1.80 -6.99
N ILE A 130 0.94 0.51 -7.14
CA ILE A 130 0.12 -0.56 -6.60
C ILE A 130 0.86 -1.18 -5.41
N LEU A 131 0.23 -1.19 -4.24
CA LEU A 131 0.76 -1.77 -3.02
C LEU A 131 0.03 -3.07 -2.72
N LEU A 132 0.77 -4.17 -2.62
CA LEU A 132 0.23 -5.49 -2.31
C LEU A 132 0.77 -5.93 -0.95
N GLY A 133 -0.10 -6.09 0.04
CA GLY A 133 0.26 -6.57 1.37
C GLY A 133 -0.45 -7.88 1.71
N TYR A 134 0.27 -8.81 2.33
CA TYR A 134 -0.29 -10.06 2.83
C TYR A 134 0.02 -10.25 4.31
N SER A 135 -0.97 -10.69 5.11
CA SER A 135 -0.80 -10.93 6.55
C SER A 135 -0.24 -9.68 7.24
N GLN A 136 0.84 -9.81 8.03
CA GLN A 136 1.60 -8.67 8.57
C GLN A 136 1.93 -7.57 7.54
N GLY A 137 2.24 -7.93 6.29
CA GLY A 137 2.51 -6.98 5.22
C GLY A 137 1.30 -6.12 4.83
N ALA A 138 0.08 -6.61 5.04
CA ALA A 138 -1.14 -5.82 4.83
C ALA A 138 -1.23 -4.64 5.82
N ASP A 139 -0.88 -4.85 7.08
CA ASP A 139 -0.82 -3.77 8.08
C ASP A 139 0.33 -2.80 7.78
N VAL A 140 1.48 -3.30 7.34
CA VAL A 140 2.59 -2.44 6.88
C VAL A 140 2.13 -1.51 5.77
N VAL A 141 1.42 -2.03 4.77
CA VAL A 141 0.88 -1.23 3.66
C VAL A 141 -0.09 -0.17 4.18
N ALA A 142 -1.08 -0.54 4.98
CA ALA A 142 -2.06 0.41 5.48
C ALA A 142 -1.44 1.50 6.36
N ARG A 143 -0.51 1.13 7.24
CA ARG A 143 0.23 2.07 8.08
C ARG A 143 1.08 3.03 7.26
N ALA A 144 1.77 2.56 6.22
CA ALA A 144 2.55 3.41 5.34
C ALA A 144 1.68 4.40 4.58
N VAL A 145 0.54 3.94 4.02
CA VAL A 145 -0.41 4.81 3.31
C VAL A 145 -0.96 5.92 4.21
N ASN A 146 -1.21 5.61 5.49
CA ASN A 146 -1.67 6.61 6.47
C ASN A 146 -0.60 7.64 6.86
N GLN A 147 0.68 7.38 6.57
CA GLN A 147 1.81 8.24 6.96
C GLN A 147 2.42 9.03 5.79
N VAL A 148 2.15 8.66 4.54
CA VAL A 148 2.61 9.44 3.39
C VAL A 148 1.78 10.70 3.18
N PRO A 149 2.37 11.76 2.56
CA PRO A 149 1.64 12.96 2.18
C PRO A 149 0.35 12.67 1.40
N ARG A 150 -0.69 13.49 1.61
CA ARG A 150 -2.03 13.26 1.03
C ARG A 150 -2.01 13.25 -0.49
N GLU A 151 -1.16 14.07 -1.10
CA GLU A 151 -0.95 14.17 -2.53
C GLU A 151 -0.33 12.90 -3.14
N TRP A 152 0.45 12.13 -2.37
CA TRP A 152 1.00 10.85 -2.84
C TRP A 152 -0.09 9.80 -2.95
N GLN A 153 -1.08 9.85 -2.05
CA GLN A 153 -2.18 8.90 -1.99
C GLN A 153 -3.01 8.90 -3.30
N ASP A 154 -3.02 9.99 -4.06
CA ASP A 154 -3.73 10.09 -5.36
C ASP A 154 -3.16 9.19 -6.46
N PHE A 155 -2.00 8.58 -6.23
CA PHE A 155 -1.36 7.65 -7.15
C PHE A 155 -1.36 6.20 -6.63
N ILE A 156 -1.84 5.98 -5.39
CA ILE A 156 -1.73 4.70 -4.69
C ILE A 156 -3.01 3.87 -4.82
N TYR A 157 -2.84 2.60 -5.16
CA TYR A 157 -3.85 1.53 -5.21
C TYR A 157 -3.43 0.43 -4.25
N VAL A 158 -4.35 -0.18 -3.50
CA VAL A 158 -3.99 -1.09 -2.41
C VAL A 158 -4.72 -2.43 -2.49
N GLY A 159 -3.96 -3.53 -2.55
CA GLY A 159 -4.44 -4.88 -2.34
C GLY A 159 -3.98 -5.42 -1.01
N GLN A 160 -4.92 -5.86 -0.19
CA GLN A 160 -4.63 -6.55 1.06
C GLN A 160 -5.19 -7.97 1.01
N MET A 161 -4.46 -8.92 1.58
CA MET A 161 -4.89 -10.32 1.74
C MET A 161 -4.56 -10.75 3.16
N GLY A 162 -5.52 -11.33 3.87
CA GLY A 162 -5.31 -11.80 5.23
C GLY A 162 -4.95 -10.66 6.18
N ASN A 163 -5.61 -9.50 6.03
CA ASN A 163 -5.32 -8.28 6.78
C ASN A 163 -5.62 -8.47 8.29
N PRO A 164 -4.62 -8.36 9.19
CA PRO A 164 -4.86 -8.49 10.63
C PRO A 164 -5.76 -7.38 11.20
N SER A 165 -5.85 -6.23 10.52
CA SER A 165 -6.75 -5.12 10.83
C SER A 165 -8.07 -5.16 10.03
N PHE A 166 -8.43 -6.29 9.45
CA PHE A 166 -9.65 -6.41 8.64
C PHE A 166 -10.90 -6.04 9.43
N MET A 167 -11.78 -5.27 8.78
CA MET A 167 -13.07 -4.85 9.33
C MET A 167 -14.15 -5.06 8.26
N PRO A 168 -15.11 -5.98 8.46
CA PRO A 168 -16.14 -6.23 7.49
C PRO A 168 -17.11 -5.05 7.36
N GLY A 169 -17.64 -4.84 6.16
CA GLY A 169 -18.73 -3.89 5.89
C GLY A 169 -18.41 -2.81 4.86
N ARG A 170 -17.21 -2.81 4.27
CA ARG A 170 -16.83 -1.92 3.17
C ARG A 170 -17.16 -2.57 1.83
N SER A 171 -17.38 -1.75 0.80
CA SER A 171 -17.63 -2.25 -0.57
C SER A 171 -16.37 -2.84 -1.22
N GLN A 172 -15.19 -2.64 -0.63
CA GLN A 172 -13.90 -3.17 -1.07
C GLN A 172 -13.53 -4.49 -0.42
N ASP A 173 -14.29 -4.92 0.59
CA ASP A 173 -14.06 -6.21 1.22
C ASP A 173 -14.46 -7.32 0.24
N TYR A 174 -13.57 -8.27 0.00
CA TYR A 174 -13.80 -9.36 -0.94
C TYR A 174 -13.55 -10.71 -0.28
N GLY A 175 -14.55 -11.59 -0.34
CA GLY A 175 -14.34 -12.99 0.01
C GLY A 175 -15.52 -13.73 0.61
N THR A 176 -15.22 -14.87 1.21
CA THR A 176 -16.18 -15.77 1.87
C THR A 176 -16.33 -15.51 3.36
N PHE A 177 -15.57 -14.57 3.92
CA PHE A 177 -15.52 -14.25 5.35
C PHE A 177 -16.90 -14.00 6.00
N GLU A 178 -17.03 -14.36 7.28
CA GLU A 178 -18.19 -14.02 8.08
C GLU A 178 -18.21 -12.53 8.42
N ARG A 179 -19.32 -11.85 8.13
CA ARG A 179 -19.45 -10.39 8.28
C ARG A 179 -19.48 -9.89 9.71
N ILE A 180 -19.63 -10.78 10.69
CA ILE A 180 -19.62 -10.45 12.12
C ILE A 180 -18.22 -10.58 12.73
N LEU A 181 -17.31 -11.29 12.06
CA LEU A 181 -15.97 -11.57 12.55
C LEU A 181 -14.98 -10.54 12.00
N TRP A 182 -14.04 -10.14 12.85
CA TRP A 182 -13.06 -9.09 12.56
C TRP A 182 -11.66 -9.69 12.42
N GLY A 183 -10.71 -8.88 11.99
CA GLY A 183 -9.30 -9.25 12.02
C GLY A 183 -8.81 -9.52 13.45
N VAL A 184 -7.69 -10.23 13.55
CA VAL A 184 -7.10 -10.64 14.83
C VAL A 184 -6.74 -9.43 15.70
N ARG A 185 -6.25 -8.31 15.12
CA ARG A 185 -5.91 -7.12 15.91
C ARG A 185 -7.10 -6.52 16.66
N PRO A 186 -8.18 -6.08 15.98
CA PRO A 186 -9.29 -5.48 16.67
C PRO A 186 -10.01 -6.50 17.58
N SER A 187 -9.97 -7.80 17.26
CA SER A 187 -10.47 -8.86 18.14
C SER A 187 -9.72 -8.97 19.48
N PHE A 188 -8.44 -8.61 19.51
CA PHE A 188 -7.63 -8.52 20.74
C PHE A 188 -7.56 -7.10 21.35
N GLY A 189 -8.38 -6.15 20.86
CA GLY A 189 -8.35 -4.76 21.33
C GLY A 189 -7.07 -4.01 20.97
N LEU A 190 -6.33 -4.49 19.97
CA LEU A 190 -5.13 -3.82 19.45
C LEU A 190 -5.51 -2.72 18.45
N THR A 191 -4.59 -1.79 18.23
CA THR A 191 -4.75 -0.73 17.23
C THR A 191 -4.99 -1.33 15.84
N GLN A 192 -6.01 -0.82 15.16
CA GLN A 192 -6.35 -1.14 13.78
C GLN A 192 -5.87 -0.06 12.82
N TYR A 193 -5.59 -0.45 11.57
CA TYR A 193 -5.08 0.45 10.54
C TYR A 193 -5.97 0.46 9.29
N PRO A 194 -7.15 1.10 9.33
CA PRO A 194 -7.96 1.27 8.13
C PRO A 194 -7.25 2.17 7.11
N LEU A 195 -7.50 1.94 5.82
CA LEU A 195 -7.06 2.84 4.76
C LEU A 195 -7.79 4.18 4.85
N THR A 196 -7.14 5.26 4.41
CA THR A 196 -7.75 6.58 4.33
C THR A 196 -8.90 6.58 3.32
N ALA A 197 -9.91 7.43 3.53
CA ALA A 197 -11.02 7.60 2.59
C ALA A 197 -10.60 7.96 1.15
N ARG A 198 -9.38 8.50 0.97
CA ARG A 198 -8.81 8.83 -0.35
C ARG A 198 -8.32 7.60 -1.10
N VAL A 199 -7.87 6.56 -0.39
CA VAL A 199 -7.34 5.33 -0.98
C VAL A 199 -8.38 4.21 -1.00
N THR A 200 -9.32 4.20 -0.05
CA THR A 200 -10.37 3.17 0.05
C THR A 200 -11.10 2.90 -1.29
N PRO A 201 -11.52 3.89 -2.10
CA PRO A 201 -12.18 3.59 -3.39
C PRO A 201 -11.29 2.87 -4.42
N ARG A 202 -9.97 2.83 -4.20
CA ARG A 202 -8.94 2.23 -5.06
C ARG A 202 -8.25 1.05 -4.39
N SER A 203 -8.96 0.40 -3.47
CA SER A 203 -8.45 -0.77 -2.75
C SER A 203 -9.33 -2.00 -2.89
N VAL A 204 -8.74 -3.16 -2.59
CA VAL A 204 -9.43 -4.42 -2.35
C VAL A 204 -8.81 -5.05 -1.11
N ASP A 205 -9.64 -5.50 -0.17
CA ASP A 205 -9.21 -6.17 1.06
C ASP A 205 -9.82 -7.57 1.10
N ALA A 206 -8.99 -8.57 0.81
CA ALA A 206 -9.42 -9.94 0.59
C ALA A 206 -9.30 -10.77 1.87
N CYS A 207 -10.42 -11.37 2.28
CA CYS A 207 -10.48 -12.21 3.47
C CYS A 207 -11.18 -13.55 3.19
N LEU A 208 -10.55 -14.65 3.57
CA LEU A 208 -11.15 -15.98 3.46
C LEU A 208 -11.90 -16.31 4.74
N ASP A 209 -13.01 -17.04 4.60
CA ASP A 209 -13.63 -17.75 5.72
C ASP A 209 -12.61 -18.66 6.41
N ASN A 210 -12.69 -18.76 7.74
CA ASN A 210 -11.74 -19.48 8.60
C ASN A 210 -10.27 -19.04 8.46
N ASP A 211 -9.99 -17.82 7.97
CA ASP A 211 -8.68 -17.21 8.12
C ASP A 211 -8.59 -16.57 9.52
N PRO A 212 -7.83 -17.16 10.46
CA PRO A 212 -7.76 -16.66 11.84
C PRO A 212 -7.03 -15.32 11.95
N ILE A 213 -6.47 -14.78 10.87
CA ILE A 213 -5.82 -13.47 10.85
C ILE A 213 -6.80 -12.36 10.49
N CYS A 214 -7.65 -12.55 9.47
CA CYS A 214 -8.58 -11.51 9.01
C CYS A 214 -10.05 -11.79 9.37
N ASN A 215 -10.40 -13.02 9.75
CA ASN A 215 -11.73 -13.45 10.15
C ASN A 215 -11.65 -14.29 11.42
N TYR A 216 -11.16 -13.66 12.49
CA TYR A 216 -10.85 -14.34 13.74
C TYR A 216 -12.13 -14.72 14.50
N ASP A 217 -12.34 -16.03 14.68
CA ASP A 217 -13.35 -16.58 15.58
C ASP A 217 -12.70 -16.94 16.94
N PRO A 218 -13.09 -16.30 18.06
CA PRO A 218 -12.58 -16.66 19.38
C PRO A 218 -12.96 -18.07 19.83
N PHE A 219 -13.93 -18.72 19.19
CA PHE A 219 -14.32 -20.10 19.46
C PHE A 219 -13.52 -21.14 18.65
N ASP A 220 -12.82 -20.73 17.58
CA ASP A 220 -11.88 -21.57 16.82
C ASP A 220 -10.41 -21.27 17.18
N LEU A 221 -10.10 -21.37 18.48
CA LEU A 221 -8.72 -21.22 18.98
C LEU A 221 -7.68 -22.14 18.28
N PRO A 222 -8.02 -23.37 17.86
CA PRO A 222 -7.08 -24.23 17.14
C PRO A 222 -6.60 -23.65 15.80
N GLY A 223 -7.44 -22.90 15.08
CA GLY A 223 -7.13 -22.35 13.75
C GLY A 223 -5.89 -21.45 13.74
N LEU A 224 -5.68 -20.65 14.78
CA LEU A 224 -4.47 -19.84 14.94
C LEU A 224 -3.24 -20.67 15.34
N ALA A 225 -3.43 -21.77 16.06
CA ALA A 225 -2.35 -22.54 16.68
C ALA A 225 -1.76 -23.66 15.79
N ASN A 226 -2.55 -24.18 14.84
CA ASN A 226 -2.21 -25.37 14.05
C ASN A 226 -1.57 -25.05 12.69
N GLY A 227 -1.58 -23.79 12.24
CA GLY A 227 -0.99 -23.35 10.97
C GLY A 227 -1.61 -23.99 9.72
N ARG A 228 -2.72 -24.72 9.85
CA ARG A 228 -3.51 -25.29 8.76
C ARG A 228 -4.75 -24.43 8.56
N SER A 229 -4.53 -23.16 8.24
CA SER A 229 -5.59 -22.18 8.13
C SER A 229 -5.83 -21.76 6.69
N ALA A 230 -7.02 -21.23 6.41
CA ALA A 230 -7.35 -20.60 5.13
C ALA A 230 -6.35 -19.47 4.79
N HIS A 231 -5.66 -18.92 5.80
CA HIS A 231 -4.62 -17.92 5.67
C HIS A 231 -3.61 -18.21 4.57
N TYR A 232 -3.16 -19.46 4.41
CA TYR A 232 -2.13 -19.80 3.41
C TYR A 232 -2.69 -20.20 2.04
N ASN A 233 -4.00 -20.05 1.81
CA ASN A 233 -4.68 -20.57 0.62
C ASN A 233 -5.18 -19.48 -0.35
N TYR A 234 -4.75 -18.22 -0.22
CA TYR A 234 -5.18 -17.14 -1.12
C TYR A 234 -4.88 -17.40 -2.60
N ILE A 235 -3.81 -18.14 -2.91
CA ILE A 235 -3.50 -18.53 -4.29
C ILE A 235 -4.44 -19.63 -4.76
N ASN A 236 -4.51 -20.73 -4.01
CA ASN A 236 -5.30 -21.91 -4.36
C ASN A 236 -6.80 -21.60 -4.47
N SER A 237 -7.30 -20.70 -3.62
CA SER A 237 -8.69 -20.23 -3.65
C SER A 237 -8.95 -19.19 -4.76
N GLY A 238 -7.93 -18.73 -5.49
CA GLY A 238 -8.03 -17.77 -6.59
C GLY A 238 -8.08 -16.29 -6.19
N TYR A 239 -7.95 -15.97 -4.91
CA TYR A 239 -8.11 -14.63 -4.36
C TYR A 239 -6.93 -13.74 -4.70
N ALA A 240 -5.69 -14.25 -4.64
CA ALA A 240 -4.50 -13.50 -5.02
C ALA A 240 -4.56 -13.03 -6.48
N GLY A 241 -5.03 -13.91 -7.38
CA GLY A 241 -5.25 -13.54 -8.78
C GLY A 241 -6.38 -12.52 -8.96
N TYR A 242 -7.47 -12.65 -8.20
CA TYR A 242 -8.54 -11.65 -8.20
C TYR A 242 -8.03 -10.27 -7.77
N VAL A 243 -7.32 -10.19 -6.64
CA VAL A 243 -6.72 -8.95 -6.12
C VAL A 243 -5.83 -8.29 -7.18
N GLY A 244 -4.93 -9.06 -7.80
CA GLY A 244 -4.07 -8.55 -8.88
C GLY A 244 -4.85 -7.99 -10.07
N ARG A 245 -5.83 -8.73 -10.60
CA ARG A 245 -6.66 -8.27 -11.74
C ARG A 245 -7.45 -7.00 -11.41
N THR A 246 -8.09 -6.97 -10.24
CA THR A 246 -8.91 -5.83 -9.79
C THR A 246 -8.06 -4.58 -9.67
N LEU A 247 -6.87 -4.65 -9.06
CA LEU A 247 -6.00 -3.50 -8.92
C LEU A 247 -5.45 -3.01 -10.26
N TRP A 248 -5.11 -3.93 -11.16
CA TRP A 248 -4.72 -3.56 -12.50
C TRP A 248 -5.84 -2.77 -13.20
N GLN A 249 -7.07 -3.29 -13.19
CA GLN A 249 -8.23 -2.61 -13.76
C GLN A 249 -8.44 -1.22 -13.14
N LEU A 250 -8.44 -1.11 -11.81
CA LEU A 250 -8.59 0.17 -11.11
C LEU A 250 -7.49 1.17 -11.50
N SER A 251 -6.25 0.70 -11.67
CA SER A 251 -5.11 1.57 -11.97
C SER A 251 -5.14 2.20 -13.37
N ARG A 252 -5.89 1.62 -14.29
CA ARG A 252 -5.99 2.09 -15.68
C ARG A 252 -7.01 3.21 -15.91
N HIS A 253 -7.93 3.43 -14.98
CA HIS A 253 -9.03 4.40 -15.14
C HIS A 253 -8.72 5.79 -14.58
N ARG A 254 -7.43 6.15 -14.51
CA ARG A 254 -6.97 7.43 -13.98
C ARG A 254 -6.79 8.48 -15.06
#